data_AF-A0A4R4DZ61-F1
#
_entry.id   AF-A0A4R4DZ61-F1
#
_cell.length_a   1.000
_cell.length_b   1.000
_cell.length_c   1.000
_cell.angle_alpha   90.00
_cell.angle_beta   90.00
_cell.angle_gamma   90.00
#
_symmetry.space_group_name_H-M   'P 1'
#
loop_
_entity.id
_entity.type
_entity.pdbx_description
1 polymer ?
#
loop_
_entity_poly.entity_id
_entity_poly.type
_entity_poly.pdbx_seq_one_letter_code
_entity_poly.pdbx_strand_id
1 'polypeptide(L)'
;MAAIALISAIAVADVVRLLVDIAVIFRAVTLRLSRLAVPIAAFSSLWALLVVIFGCVYRIADGLSAGPLFHGPAGPARLGFSDALHFSVVTLSSVGYGDIQPVDDGIRVLASIEMLFAQLLLLFGFYEIMRGSRAGAMDPPREVPRDAPREPVLETGGASRSSHHGLGAGEAGQAAPQARRPGGAGE
;
A
#
# COMPACT_ATOMS: atom_id res chain seq x y z
N MET A 1 11.24 -45.01 -38.59
CA MET A 1 10.12 -44.05 -38.43
C MET A 1 9.44 -44.16 -37.08
N ALA A 2 8.92 -45.34 -36.69
CA ALA A 2 8.19 -45.50 -35.41
C ALA A 2 9.03 -45.18 -34.15
N ALA A 3 10.29 -45.60 -34.08
CA ALA A 3 11.16 -45.33 -32.93
C ALA A 3 11.43 -43.83 -32.72
N ILE A 4 11.65 -43.09 -33.81
CA ILE A 4 11.87 -41.64 -33.78
C ILE A 4 10.59 -40.94 -33.31
N ALA A 5 9.42 -41.35 -33.82
CA ALA A 5 8.14 -40.80 -33.39
C ALA A 5 7.86 -41.02 -31.89
N LEU A 6 8.23 -42.19 -31.34
CA LEU A 6 8.09 -42.49 -29.92
C LEU A 6 9.00 -41.61 -29.04
N ILE A 7 10.27 -41.44 -29.43
CA ILE A 7 11.23 -40.59 -28.72
C ILE A 7 10.75 -39.13 -28.75
N SER A 8 10.30 -38.64 -29.91
CA SER A 8 9.74 -37.29 -30.03
C SER A 8 8.49 -37.10 -29.17
N ALA A 9 7.59 -38.09 -29.10
CA ALA A 9 6.39 -38.00 -28.28
C ALA A 9 6.71 -37.93 -26.77
N ILE A 10 7.69 -38.70 -26.31
CA ILE A 10 8.14 -38.67 -24.90
C ILE A 10 8.80 -37.32 -24.58
N ALA A 11 9.72 -36.85 -25.43
CA ALA A 11 10.37 -35.57 -25.25
C ALA A 11 9.37 -34.39 -25.21
N VAL A 12 8.35 -34.42 -26.07
CA VAL A 12 7.29 -33.41 -26.07
C VAL A 12 6.48 -33.48 -24.78
N ALA A 13 6.13 -34.67 -24.30
CA ALA A 13 5.38 -34.83 -23.05
C ALA A 13 6.14 -34.29 -21.84
N ASP A 14 7.46 -34.49 -21.78
CA ASP A 14 8.32 -33.99 -20.71
C ASP A 14 8.45 -32.46 -20.74
N VAL A 15 8.63 -31.87 -21.92
CA VAL A 15 8.66 -30.41 -22.10
C VAL A 15 7.32 -29.79 -21.71
N VAL A 16 6.20 -30.41 -22.07
CA VAL A 16 4.86 -29.93 -21.70
C VAL A 16 4.65 -29.98 -20.19
N ARG A 17 5.06 -31.06 -19.51
CA ARG A 17 4.99 -31.15 -18.04
C ARG A 17 5.85 -30.08 -17.36
N LEU A 18 7.07 -29.87 -17.83
CA LEU A 18 7.96 -28.83 -17.32
C LEU A 18 7.34 -27.43 -17.46
N LEU A 19 6.75 -27.12 -18.62
CA LEU A 19 6.08 -25.84 -18.85
C LEU A 19 4.87 -25.64 -17.92
N VAL A 20 4.09 -26.69 -17.67
CA VAL A 20 2.96 -26.64 -16.73
C VAL A 20 3.45 -26.41 -15.30
N ASP A 21 4.48 -27.13 -14.87
CA ASP A 21 5.07 -26.96 -13.53
C ASP A 21 5.61 -25.54 -13.35
N ILE A 22 6.34 -25.02 -14.33
CA ILE A 22 6.83 -23.63 -14.34
C ILE A 22 5.66 -22.64 -14.29
N ALA A 23 4.60 -22.86 -15.06
CA ALA A 23 3.43 -21.97 -15.06
C ALA A 23 2.70 -21.96 -13.70
N VAL A 24 2.64 -23.11 -13.02
CA VAL A 24 2.07 -23.22 -11.67
C VAL A 24 2.95 -22.54 -10.64
N ILE A 25 4.26 -22.76 -10.69
CA ILE A 25 5.24 -22.08 -9.82
C ILE A 25 5.18 -20.57 -10.04
N PHE A 26 5.14 -20.13 -11.30
CA PHE A 26 5.07 -18.72 -11.65
C PHE A 26 3.80 -18.06 -11.11
N ARG A 27 2.63 -18.72 -11.23
CA ARG A 27 1.38 -18.24 -10.63
C ARG A 27 1.46 -18.16 -9.10
N ALA A 28 2.05 -19.18 -8.45
CA ALA A 28 2.23 -19.19 -7.01
C ALA A 28 3.18 -18.09 -6.53
N VAL A 29 4.27 -17.84 -7.25
CA VAL A 29 5.24 -16.77 -6.98
C VAL A 29 4.60 -15.40 -7.18
N THR A 30 3.87 -15.19 -8.28
CA THR A 30 3.26 -13.88 -8.59
C THR A 30 2.22 -13.46 -7.54
N LEU A 31 1.42 -14.41 -7.05
CA LEU A 31 0.44 -14.16 -5.97
C LEU A 31 1.11 -13.91 -4.61
N ARG A 32 2.31 -14.46 -4.39
CA ARG A 32 3.09 -14.22 -3.17
C ARG A 32 3.84 -12.89 -3.23
N LEU A 33 4.34 -12.53 -4.42
CA LEU A 33 5.04 -11.28 -4.68
C LEU A 33 4.10 -10.06 -4.57
N SER A 34 2.84 -10.19 -5.02
CA SER A 34 1.85 -9.11 -4.90
C SER A 34 1.50 -8.76 -3.45
N ARG A 35 1.56 -9.74 -2.52
CA ARG A 35 1.41 -9.47 -1.08
C ARG A 35 2.58 -8.71 -0.48
N LEU A 36 3.79 -8.94 -0.97
CA LEU A 36 5.00 -8.19 -0.56
C LEU A 36 5.11 -6.83 -1.27
N ALA A 37 4.48 -6.68 -2.43
CA ALA A 37 4.50 -5.43 -3.19
C ALA A 37 3.87 -4.27 -2.40
N VAL A 38 2.80 -4.50 -1.64
CA VAL A 38 2.14 -3.45 -0.82
C VAL A 38 3.06 -2.89 0.26
N PRO A 39 3.65 -3.68 1.18
CA PRO A 39 4.55 -3.14 2.20
C PRO A 39 5.83 -2.54 1.61
N ILE A 40 6.38 -3.12 0.54
CA ILE A 40 7.54 -2.55 -0.17
C ILE A 40 7.17 -1.19 -0.77
N ALA A 41 6.03 -1.09 -1.46
CA ALA A 41 5.58 0.17 -2.04
C ALA A 41 5.31 1.24 -0.97
N ALA A 42 4.73 0.85 0.18
CA ALA A 42 4.52 1.75 1.30
C ALA A 42 5.84 2.26 1.88
N PHE A 43 6.81 1.36 2.13
CA PHE A 43 8.15 1.73 2.60
C PHE A 43 8.84 2.68 1.60
N SER A 44 8.88 2.34 0.32
CA SER A 44 9.50 3.17 -0.72
C SER A 44 8.83 4.53 -0.85
N SER A 45 7.49 4.59 -0.74
CA SER A 45 6.74 5.85 -0.80
C SER A 45 7.04 6.75 0.40
N LEU A 46 7.09 6.17 1.61
CA LEU A 46 7.45 6.91 2.82
C LEU A 46 8.91 7.39 2.78
N TRP A 47 9.83 6.56 2.29
CA TRP A 47 11.23 6.94 2.12
C TRP A 47 11.36 8.13 1.17
N ALA A 48 10.74 8.06 -0.01
CA ALA A 48 10.74 9.15 -0.97
C ALA A 48 10.07 10.42 -0.43
N LEU A 49 8.97 10.27 0.31
CA LEU A 49 8.30 11.39 0.96
C LEU A 49 9.21 12.07 1.99
N LEU A 50 9.92 11.28 2.80
CA LEU A 50 10.82 11.78 3.83
C LEU A 50 11.98 12.57 3.22
N VAL A 51 12.57 12.05 2.13
CA VAL A 51 13.60 12.75 1.34
C VAL A 51 13.11 14.13 0.88
N VAL A 52 11.90 14.18 0.31
CA VAL A 52 11.35 15.44 -0.21
C VAL A 52 11.04 16.42 0.92
N ILE A 53 10.47 15.94 2.04
CA ILE A 53 10.17 16.77 3.21
C ILE A 53 11.47 17.37 3.77
N PHE A 54 12.48 16.55 4.08
CA PHE A 54 13.72 17.05 4.67
C PHE A 54 14.51 17.91 3.68
N GLY A 55 14.57 17.55 2.40
CA GLY A 55 15.15 18.41 1.36
C GLY A 55 14.50 19.80 1.31
N CYS A 56 13.16 19.88 1.40
CA CYS A 56 12.44 21.15 1.51
C CYS A 56 12.79 21.89 2.81
N VAL A 57 12.86 21.20 3.96
CA VAL A 57 13.21 21.83 5.24
C VAL A 57 14.63 22.40 5.20
N TYR A 58 15.62 21.67 4.65
CA TYR A 58 16.99 22.19 4.49
C TYR A 58 17.03 23.42 3.60
N ARG A 59 16.29 23.39 2.49
CA ARG A 59 16.18 24.52 1.56
C ARG A 59 15.58 25.75 2.23
N ILE A 60 14.53 25.57 3.03
CA ILE A 60 13.88 26.64 3.78
C ILE A 60 14.81 27.17 4.87
N ALA A 61 15.48 26.29 5.62
CA ALA A 61 16.41 26.67 6.68
C ALA A 61 17.58 27.51 6.13
N ASP A 62 18.17 27.09 5.00
CA ASP A 62 19.25 27.84 4.34
C ASP A 62 18.76 29.16 3.71
N GLY A 63 17.52 29.18 3.21
CA GLY A 63 16.90 30.40 2.66
C GLY A 63 16.52 31.46 3.70
N LEU A 64 16.18 31.04 4.93
CA LEU A 64 15.87 31.93 6.05
C LEU A 64 17.13 32.44 6.76
N SER A 65 18.27 31.77 6.60
CA SER A 65 19.50 32.10 7.33
C SER A 65 20.31 33.22 6.69
N ALA A 66 20.78 34.14 7.51
CA ALA A 66 21.59 35.28 7.07
C ALA A 66 22.93 34.84 6.44
N GLY A 67 23.54 33.78 6.97
CA GLY A 67 24.76 33.15 6.44
C GLY A 67 24.50 31.79 5.78
N PRO A 68 25.47 31.29 4.99
CA PRO A 68 25.43 29.93 4.43
C PRO A 68 25.55 28.89 5.55
N LEU A 69 24.61 27.94 5.59
CA LEU A 69 24.59 26.89 6.63
C LEU A 69 25.39 25.64 6.23
N PHE A 70 25.83 25.57 4.98
CA PHE A 70 26.48 24.41 4.39
C PHE A 70 27.80 24.77 3.71
N HIS A 71 28.72 23.83 3.69
CA HIS A 71 29.94 23.86 2.88
C HIS A 71 29.83 22.87 1.73
N GLY A 72 30.17 23.34 0.53
CA GLY A 72 30.39 22.51 -0.65
C GLY A 72 31.89 22.35 -0.96
N PRO A 73 32.23 21.78 -2.13
CA PRO A 73 33.62 21.49 -2.51
C PRO A 73 34.53 22.74 -2.59
N ALA A 74 33.95 23.91 -2.87
CA ALA A 74 34.66 25.18 -3.04
C ALA A 74 34.52 26.14 -1.84
N GLY A 75 33.95 25.70 -0.72
CA GLY A 75 33.74 26.51 0.48
C GLY A 75 32.26 26.75 0.83
N PRO A 76 31.91 27.86 1.49
CA PRO A 76 30.54 28.15 1.89
C PRO A 76 29.60 28.25 0.68
N ALA A 77 28.57 27.41 0.67
CA ALA A 77 27.65 27.28 -0.45
C ALA A 77 26.20 27.37 0.02
N ARG A 78 25.37 28.05 -0.78
CA ARG A 78 23.90 28.06 -0.62
C ARG A 78 23.32 26.84 -1.30
N LEU A 79 22.37 26.17 -0.67
CA LEU A 79 21.77 24.97 -1.24
C LEU A 79 20.74 25.32 -2.32
N GLY A 80 21.00 24.83 -3.53
CA GLY A 80 19.95 24.68 -4.54
C GLY A 80 18.91 23.63 -4.11
N PHE A 81 17.78 23.56 -4.81
CA PHE A 81 16.76 22.54 -4.52
C PHE A 81 17.28 21.12 -4.77
N SER A 82 18.01 20.93 -5.88
CA SER A 82 18.64 19.65 -6.21
C SER A 82 19.67 19.23 -5.16
N ASP A 83 20.49 20.16 -4.69
CA ASP A 83 21.54 19.89 -3.70
C ASP A 83 20.94 19.55 -2.33
N ALA A 84 19.84 20.22 -1.95
CA ALA A 84 19.12 19.91 -0.72
C ALA A 84 18.48 18.52 -0.75
N LEU A 85 17.89 18.13 -1.88
CA LEU A 85 17.40 16.76 -2.08
C LEU A 85 18.54 15.76 -2.07
N HIS A 86 19.66 16.07 -2.73
CA HIS A 86 20.84 15.21 -2.73
C HIS A 86 21.35 14.98 -1.31
N PHE A 87 21.53 16.05 -0.53
CA PHE A 87 21.95 15.99 0.87
C PHE A 87 20.98 15.13 1.71
N SER A 88 19.67 15.31 1.55
CA SER A 88 18.67 14.50 2.24
C SER A 88 18.74 13.02 1.84
N VAL A 89 18.90 12.70 0.55
CA VAL A 89 19.06 11.31 0.08
C VAL A 89 20.30 10.66 0.71
N VAL A 90 21.47 11.32 0.66
CA VAL A 90 22.72 10.73 1.18
C VAL A 90 22.72 10.62 2.70
N THR A 91 22.01 11.51 3.39
CA THR A 91 21.82 11.47 4.85
C THR A 91 20.85 10.35 5.24
N LEU A 92 19.66 10.31 4.62
CA LEU A 92 18.63 9.30 4.90
C LEU A 92 19.07 7.88 4.52
N SER A 93 19.93 7.73 3.52
CA SER A 93 20.55 6.45 3.14
C SER A 93 21.78 6.09 3.98
N SER A 94 22.23 6.96 4.89
CA SER A 94 23.46 6.83 5.67
C SER A 94 24.76 6.71 4.85
N VAL A 95 24.73 7.07 3.57
CA VAL A 95 25.91 7.02 2.68
C VAL A 95 26.87 8.17 3.00
N GLY A 96 26.34 9.40 3.12
CA GLY A 96 27.10 10.59 3.52
C GLY A 96 28.40 10.82 2.75
N TYR A 97 28.34 11.07 1.43
CA TYR A 97 29.53 11.28 0.59
C TYR A 97 30.45 12.41 1.09
N GLY A 98 29.91 13.38 1.83
CA GLY A 98 30.68 14.48 2.41
C GLY A 98 31.00 15.61 1.43
N ASP A 99 30.38 15.61 0.26
CA ASP A 99 30.41 16.68 -0.74
C ASP A 99 29.64 17.93 -0.28
N ILE A 100 28.55 17.73 0.46
CA ILE A 100 27.78 18.78 1.15
C ILE A 100 27.82 18.50 2.64
N GLN A 101 28.33 19.45 3.43
CA GLN A 101 28.50 19.29 4.86
C GLN A 101 27.76 20.38 5.64
N PRO A 102 26.97 20.03 6.66
CA PRO A 102 26.35 21.01 7.54
C PRO A 102 27.39 21.62 8.48
N VAL A 103 27.50 22.94 8.49
CA VAL A 103 28.44 23.65 9.37
C VAL A 103 27.77 24.27 10.58
N ASP A 104 26.50 24.62 10.46
CA ASP A 104 25.70 25.18 11.54
C ASP A 104 25.16 24.08 12.48
N ASP A 105 25.13 24.37 13.79
CA ASP A 105 24.64 23.45 14.81
C ASP A 105 23.15 23.11 14.62
N GLY A 106 22.34 24.06 14.17
CA GLY A 106 20.91 23.86 13.91
C GLY A 106 20.66 22.85 12.80
N ILE A 107 21.42 22.94 11.69
CA ILE A 107 21.32 21.95 10.61
C ILE A 107 21.87 20.59 11.03
N ARG A 108 22.91 20.53 11.86
CA ARG A 108 23.43 19.26 12.40
C ARG A 108 22.39 18.54 13.25
N VAL A 109 21.64 19.28 14.07
CA VAL A 109 20.51 18.72 14.83
C VAL A 109 19.42 18.24 13.88
N LEU A 110 19.08 19.02 12.85
CA LEU A 110 18.09 18.61 11.86
C LEU A 110 18.50 17.32 11.11
N ALA A 111 19.76 17.19 10.72
CA ALA A 111 20.30 15.97 10.11
C ALA A 111 20.29 14.78 11.07
N SER A 112 20.52 15.03 12.36
CA SER A 112 20.41 13.99 13.39
C SER A 112 18.95 13.51 13.53
N ILE A 113 17.99 14.44 13.47
CA ILE A 113 16.55 14.11 13.47
C ILE A 113 16.17 13.32 12.22
N GLU A 114 16.64 13.72 11.04
CA GLU A 114 16.42 12.97 9.78
C GLU A 114 16.90 11.51 9.90
N MET A 115 18.10 11.30 10.44
CA MET A 115 18.65 9.97 10.72
C MET A 115 17.77 9.15 11.67
N LEU A 116 17.21 9.76 12.71
CA LEU A 116 16.28 9.06 13.60
C LEU A 116 15.02 8.60 12.84
N PHE A 117 14.45 9.47 12.00
CA PHE A 117 13.31 9.08 11.16
C PHE A 117 13.66 7.98 10.16
N ALA A 118 14.88 7.97 9.59
CA ALA A 118 15.37 6.91 8.74
C ALA A 118 15.35 5.55 9.47
N GLN A 119 15.90 5.50 10.69
CA GLN A 119 15.92 4.29 11.53
C GLN A 119 14.50 3.82 11.89
N LEU A 120 13.61 4.74 12.25
CA LEU A 120 12.21 4.43 12.54
C LEU A 120 11.51 3.85 11.31
N LEU A 121 11.74 4.44 10.13
CA LEU A 121 11.17 3.98 8.88
C LEU A 121 11.69 2.59 8.50
N LEU A 122 12.98 2.32 8.72
CA LEU A 122 13.58 1.00 8.50
C LEU A 122 12.95 -0.05 9.41
N LEU A 123 12.76 0.27 10.70
CA LEU A 123 12.09 -0.61 11.65
C LEU A 123 10.63 -0.87 11.25
N PHE A 124 9.91 0.17 10.83
CA PHE A 124 8.54 0.06 10.33
C PHE A 124 8.46 -0.82 9.08
N GLY A 125 9.35 -0.60 8.10
CA GLY A 125 9.42 -1.41 6.89
C GLY A 125 9.66 -2.89 7.21
N PHE A 126 10.58 -3.19 8.13
CA PHE A 126 10.83 -4.54 8.61
C PHE A 126 9.60 -5.16 9.30
N TYR A 127 8.95 -4.41 10.18
CA TYR A 127 7.74 -4.85 10.88
C TYR A 127 6.60 -5.20 9.91
N GLU A 128 6.34 -4.37 8.91
CA GLU A 128 5.28 -4.61 7.92
C GLU A 128 5.57 -5.83 7.04
N ILE A 129 6.83 -6.05 6.66
CA ILE A 129 7.24 -7.26 5.92
C ILE A 129 7.03 -8.54 6.76
N MET A 130 7.40 -8.51 8.05
CA MET A 130 7.16 -9.63 8.97
C MET A 130 5.68 -9.89 9.21
N ARG A 131 4.88 -8.83 9.35
CA ARG A 131 3.43 -8.91 9.56
C ARG A 131 2.72 -9.48 8.34
N GLY A 132 3.06 -9.01 7.14
CA GLY A 132 2.51 -9.54 5.88
C GLY A 132 2.77 -11.03 5.69
N SER A 133 3.89 -11.54 6.22
CA SER A 133 4.24 -12.97 6.16
C SER A 133 3.40 -13.83 7.12
N ARG A 134 2.98 -13.31 8.27
CA ARG A 134 2.19 -14.04 9.28
C ARG A 134 0.71 -14.19 8.92
N ALA A 135 0.14 -13.25 8.16
CA ALA A 135 -1.26 -13.30 7.71
C ALA A 135 -1.57 -14.45 6.73
N GLY A 136 -0.55 -15.16 6.22
CA GLY A 136 -0.73 -16.36 5.39
C GLY A 136 -0.77 -17.68 6.17
N ALA A 137 -0.52 -17.68 7.48
CA ALA A 137 -0.28 -18.89 8.27
C ALA A 137 -1.46 -19.36 9.14
N MET A 138 -2.57 -18.62 9.21
CA MET A 138 -3.68 -18.94 10.12
C MET A 138 -5.04 -18.76 9.46
N ASP A 139 -5.49 -19.79 8.74
CA ASP A 139 -6.89 -20.18 8.66
C ASP A 139 -6.93 -21.70 8.85
N PRO A 140 -6.98 -22.22 10.10
CA PRO A 140 -7.40 -23.60 10.29
C PRO A 140 -8.80 -23.74 9.69
N PRO A 141 -9.10 -24.83 8.96
CA PRO A 141 -10.43 -25.05 8.41
C PRO A 141 -11.44 -24.90 9.55
N ARG A 142 -12.41 -23.99 9.42
CA ARG A 142 -13.59 -24.03 10.27
C ARG A 142 -14.24 -25.38 10.01
N GLU A 143 -14.00 -26.36 10.88
CA GLU A 143 -14.84 -27.54 10.99
C GLU A 143 -16.24 -27.04 11.28
N VAL A 144 -17.09 -27.06 10.26
CA VAL A 144 -18.52 -26.89 10.42
C VAL A 144 -18.99 -28.07 11.27
N PRO A 145 -19.52 -27.86 12.50
CA PRO A 145 -20.03 -28.95 13.31
C PRO A 145 -21.06 -29.75 12.49
N ARG A 146 -20.81 -31.05 12.31
CA ARG A 146 -21.56 -31.92 11.41
C ARG A 146 -22.97 -32.28 11.92
N ASP A 147 -23.41 -31.67 13.02
CA ASP A 147 -24.61 -32.05 13.77
C ASP A 147 -25.66 -30.92 13.79
N ALA A 148 -25.89 -30.27 12.65
CA ALA A 148 -27.13 -29.53 12.46
C ALA A 148 -28.26 -30.55 12.19
N PRO A 149 -29.34 -30.59 13.00
CA PRO A 149 -30.48 -31.47 12.73
C PRO A 149 -31.05 -31.16 11.35
N ARG A 150 -31.13 -32.18 10.48
CA ARG A 150 -31.79 -32.03 9.18
C ARG A 150 -33.27 -31.79 9.41
N GLU A 151 -33.74 -30.57 9.23
CA GLU A 151 -35.16 -30.29 9.15
C GLU A 151 -35.74 -30.94 7.88
N PRO A 152 -36.89 -31.65 7.97
CA PRO A 152 -37.51 -32.28 6.83
C PRO A 152 -38.20 -31.22 5.96
N VAL A 153 -37.76 -31.12 4.71
CA VAL A 153 -38.41 -30.29 3.68
C VAL A 153 -39.82 -30.82 3.43
N LEU A 154 -40.84 -30.07 3.87
CA LEU A 154 -42.23 -30.31 3.48
C LEU A 154 -42.43 -29.81 2.05
N GLU A 155 -42.42 -30.71 1.08
CA GLU A 155 -43.01 -30.44 -0.22
C GLU A 155 -44.53 -30.27 -0.06
N THR A 156 -45.03 -29.05 -0.28
CA THR A 156 -46.45 -28.86 -0.57
C THR A 156 -46.57 -28.28 -1.97
N GLY A 157 -46.86 -29.16 -2.93
CA GLY A 157 -47.13 -28.80 -4.30
C GLY A 157 -48.55 -28.24 -4.49
N GLY A 158 -48.65 -27.25 -5.37
CA GLY A 158 -49.75 -27.05 -6.31
C GLY A 158 -51.00 -26.32 -5.81
N ALA A 159 -51.28 -25.13 -6.37
CA ALA A 159 -52.44 -24.91 -7.24
C ALA A 159 -52.63 -23.42 -7.62
N SER A 160 -52.71 -23.19 -8.94
CA SER A 160 -53.49 -22.20 -9.69
C SER A 160 -54.29 -21.12 -8.93
N ARG A 161 -54.12 -19.85 -9.36
CA ARG A 161 -55.17 -19.11 -10.11
C ARG A 161 -54.71 -17.74 -10.60
N SER A 162 -55.10 -17.48 -11.84
CA SER A 162 -54.95 -16.26 -12.61
C SER A 162 -56.09 -15.25 -12.39
N SER A 163 -55.80 -13.98 -12.69
CA SER A 163 -56.65 -12.97 -13.33
C SER A 163 -57.39 -11.89 -12.51
N HIS A 164 -57.42 -10.71 -13.16
CA HIS A 164 -58.20 -9.46 -12.96
C HIS A 164 -57.67 -8.45 -11.93
N HIS A 165 -57.16 -7.26 -12.33
CA HIS A 165 -57.77 -6.11 -13.03
C HIS A 165 -58.83 -5.38 -12.20
N GLY A 166 -58.53 -4.15 -11.78
CA GLY A 166 -59.46 -3.24 -11.09
C GLY A 166 -58.83 -1.87 -10.82
N LEU A 167 -59.27 -0.86 -11.58
CA LEU A 167 -59.02 0.58 -11.42
C LEU A 167 -59.72 1.17 -10.18
N GLY A 168 -59.21 2.32 -9.71
CA GLY A 168 -59.93 3.31 -8.88
C GLY A 168 -59.02 3.90 -7.79
N ALA A 169 -58.46 5.11 -7.90
CA ALA A 169 -59.07 6.46 -7.84
C ALA A 169 -59.25 7.01 -6.41
N GLY A 170 -58.70 8.23 -6.19
CA GLY A 170 -58.95 9.12 -5.04
C GLY A 170 -58.09 8.80 -3.80
N GLU A 171 -57.53 9.73 -3.02
CA GLU A 171 -57.65 11.19 -2.85
C GLU A 171 -56.38 11.63 -2.07
N ALA A 172 -55.71 12.71 -2.49
CA ALA A 172 -55.71 14.02 -1.84
C ALA A 172 -55.11 14.08 -0.41
N GLY A 173 -54.05 14.89 -0.25
CA GLY A 173 -53.59 15.31 1.08
C GLY A 173 -52.20 15.93 1.14
N GLN A 174 -52.13 17.24 0.86
CA GLN A 174 -51.22 18.26 1.43
C GLN A 174 -49.69 18.01 1.46
N ALA A 175 -48.90 18.75 0.68
CA ALA A 175 -48.47 20.14 0.88
C ALA A 175 -47.15 20.25 1.69
N ALA A 176 -46.15 20.86 1.03
CA ALA A 176 -44.83 21.30 1.52
C ALA A 176 -44.94 22.47 2.54
N PRO A 177 -43.90 23.31 2.86
CA PRO A 177 -42.43 23.21 2.77
C PRO A 177 -41.68 23.71 4.06
N GLN A 178 -40.34 23.61 4.02
CA GLN A 178 -39.29 24.50 4.61
C GLN A 178 -39.53 25.40 5.85
N ALA A 179 -38.59 25.36 6.83
CA ALA A 179 -37.85 26.51 7.39
C ALA A 179 -36.93 26.02 8.54
N ARG A 180 -35.59 26.14 8.47
CA ARG A 180 -34.74 27.30 8.83
C ARG A 180 -34.84 27.71 10.32
N ARG A 181 -33.78 27.46 11.10
CA ARG A 181 -32.90 28.51 11.70
C ARG A 181 -31.77 27.91 12.58
N PRO A 182 -30.58 28.54 12.57
CA PRO A 182 -29.54 28.38 13.59
C PRO A 182 -29.65 29.46 14.67
N GLY A 183 -29.03 29.23 15.83
CA GLY A 183 -28.69 30.28 16.79
C GLY A 183 -28.82 29.87 18.26
N GLY A 184 -27.71 29.99 19.01
CA GLY A 184 -27.69 29.90 20.47
C GLY A 184 -26.30 30.22 21.01
N ALA A 185 -26.10 31.47 21.40
CA ALA A 185 -24.93 31.99 22.11
C ALA A 185 -25.22 32.03 23.63
N GLY A 186 -24.15 32.02 24.43
CA GLY A 186 -24.09 32.15 25.90
C GLY A 186 -22.95 31.26 26.40
N GLU A 187 -21.92 31.71 27.09
CA GLU A 187 -21.70 32.87 27.96
C GLU A 187 -20.25 33.40 27.81
#